data_AF-A0A5J4ZAZ4-F1
#
_entry.id   AF-A0A5J4ZAZ4-F1
#
_cell.length_a   1.000
_cell.length_b   1.000
_cell.length_c   1.000
_cell.angle_alpha   90.00
_cell.angle_beta   90.00
_cell.angle_gamma   90.00
#
_symmetry.space_group_name_H-M   'P 1'
#
loop_
_entity.id
_entity.type
_entity.pdbx_description
1 polymer ?
#
loop_
_entity_poly.entity_id
_entity_poly.type
_entity_poly.pdbx_seq_one_letter_code
_entity_poly.pdbx_strand_id
1 'polypeptide(L)'
;MAGGTASEALRDRVSRLENFIGVPEDDGAVPLSVSTEQHAIELVDFRRILDDFMTEMSAKITNIMEDVVSLTDVVKINLKSLEDDVALVKQTVPAHPGAIREQPKQEGREEENRDVLCIAVEDWAAER
;
A
#
# COMPACT_ATOMS: atom_id res chain seq x y z
N MET A 1 5.97 20.31 -21.99
CA MET A 1 5.33 21.13 -23.05
C MET A 1 4.96 20.32 -24.31
N ALA A 2 4.50 19.06 -24.19
CA ALA A 2 4.24 18.19 -25.36
C ALA A 2 2.74 17.96 -25.68
N GLY A 3 1.83 18.48 -24.85
CA GLY A 3 0.38 18.26 -25.01
C GLY A 3 -0.30 19.17 -26.03
N GLY A 4 0.21 20.40 -26.24
CA GLY A 4 -0.47 21.42 -27.06
C GLY A 4 -0.55 21.09 -28.54
N THR A 5 0.49 20.48 -29.11
CA THR A 5 0.53 20.17 -30.55
C THR A 5 -0.37 18.99 -30.94
N ALA A 6 -0.54 18.02 -30.03
CA ALA A 6 -1.37 16.84 -30.29
C ALA A 6 -2.87 17.15 -30.16
N SER A 7 -3.25 17.99 -29.18
CA SER A 7 -4.64 18.42 -29.01
C SER A 7 -5.10 19.35 -30.13
N GLU A 8 -4.24 20.28 -30.57
CA GLU A 8 -4.54 21.18 -31.70
C GLU A 8 -4.71 20.41 -33.01
N ALA A 9 -3.83 19.44 -33.28
CA ALA A 9 -3.93 18.60 -34.47
C ALA A 9 -5.19 17.71 -34.45
N LEU A 10 -5.58 17.22 -33.28
CA LEU A 10 -6.82 16.45 -33.12
C LEU A 10 -8.05 17.35 -33.35
N ARG A 11 -8.07 18.56 -32.77
CA ARG A 11 -9.15 19.54 -32.96
C ARG A 11 -9.33 19.89 -34.44
N ASP A 12 -8.25 20.22 -35.15
CA ASP A 12 -8.31 20.53 -36.59
C ASP A 12 -8.85 19.36 -37.42
N ARG A 13 -8.47 18.12 -37.09
CA ARG A 13 -8.98 16.92 -37.75
C ARG A 13 -10.48 16.71 -37.49
N VAL A 14 -10.93 16.89 -36.26
CA VAL A 14 -12.35 16.77 -35.88
C VAL A 14 -13.17 17.85 -36.60
N SER A 15 -12.75 19.12 -36.54
CA SER A 15 -13.46 20.22 -37.20
C SER A 15 -13.55 20.05 -38.73
N ARG A 16 -12.51 19.53 -39.39
CA ARG A 16 -12.56 19.24 -40.83
C ARG A 16 -13.54 18.13 -41.17
N LEU A 17 -13.62 17.10 -40.32
CA LEU A 17 -14.55 15.99 -40.52
C LEU A 17 -16.01 16.43 -40.30
N GLU A 18 -16.26 17.25 -39.28
CA GLU A 18 -17.56 17.88 -39.04
C GLU A 18 -18.01 18.71 -40.25
N ASN A 19 -17.13 19.56 -40.76
CA ASN A 19 -17.42 20.38 -41.94
C ASN A 19 -17.65 19.55 -43.21
N PHE A 20 -16.99 18.39 -43.33
CA PHE A 20 -17.16 17.49 -44.47
C PHE A 20 -18.48 16.72 -44.43
N ILE A 21 -18.92 16.28 -43.25
CA ILE A 21 -20.18 15.56 -43.04
C ILE A 21 -21.39 16.51 -43.13
N GLY A 22 -21.17 17.80 -42.87
CA GLY A 22 -22.22 18.81 -42.80
C GLY A 22 -22.90 18.79 -41.43
N VAL A 23 -23.30 19.97 -40.95
CA VAL A 23 -24.05 20.11 -39.69
C VAL A 23 -25.45 19.53 -39.92
N PRO A 24 -25.88 18.46 -39.20
CA PRO A 24 -27.28 18.04 -39.24
C PRO A 24 -28.17 19.22 -38.83
N GLU A 25 -29.40 19.29 -39.36
CA GLU A 25 -30.36 20.36 -39.01
C GLU A 25 -30.35 20.58 -37.49
N ASP A 26 -30.13 21.83 -37.07
CA ASP A 26 -29.92 22.28 -35.68
C ASP A 26 -30.83 21.54 -34.68
N ASP A 27 -30.34 20.42 -34.17
CA ASP A 27 -31.01 19.58 -33.18
C ASP A 27 -30.63 20.00 -31.76
N GLY A 28 -29.91 21.12 -31.62
CA GLY A 28 -29.36 21.62 -30.36
C GLY A 28 -28.10 20.87 -29.90
N ALA A 29 -27.54 19.94 -30.68
CA ALA A 29 -26.30 19.26 -30.32
C ALA A 29 -25.08 20.19 -30.41
N VAL A 30 -24.23 20.11 -29.38
CA VAL A 30 -22.96 20.83 -29.32
C VAL A 30 -21.99 20.25 -30.37
N PRO A 31 -21.25 21.08 -31.12
CA PRO A 31 -20.22 20.59 -32.04
C PRO A 31 -19.22 19.65 -31.34
N LEU A 32 -18.85 18.54 -31.99
CA LEU A 32 -17.85 17.58 -31.53
C LEU A 32 -16.51 18.26 -31.26
N SER A 33 -16.13 19.28 -32.02
CA SER A 33 -14.90 20.04 -31.74
C SER A 33 -14.95 20.77 -30.39
N VAL A 34 -16.08 21.38 -30.03
CA VAL A 34 -16.32 22.02 -28.73
C VAL A 34 -16.39 20.97 -27.62
N SER A 35 -17.09 19.86 -27.86
CA SER A 35 -17.15 18.73 -26.91
C SER A 35 -15.78 18.12 -26.65
N THR A 36 -14.94 17.98 -27.68
CA THR A 36 -13.58 17.43 -27.57
C THR A 36 -12.68 18.36 -26.76
N GLU A 37 -12.80 19.68 -26.94
CA GLU A 37 -12.04 20.67 -26.15
C GLU A 37 -12.45 20.63 -24.68
N GLN A 38 -13.76 20.55 -24.41
CA GLN A 38 -14.27 20.42 -23.04
C GLN A 38 -13.76 19.13 -22.36
N HIS A 39 -13.82 17.99 -23.05
CA HIS A 39 -13.28 16.74 -22.51
C HIS A 39 -11.77 16.78 -22.30
N ALA A 40 -11.01 17.52 -23.12
CA ALA A 40 -9.58 17.71 -22.90
C ALA A 40 -9.30 18.47 -21.59
N ILE A 41 -10.12 19.47 -21.26
CA ILE A 41 -10.04 20.20 -19.99
C ILE A 41 -10.39 19.27 -18.81
N GLU A 42 -11.48 18.53 -18.92
CA GLU A 42 -11.89 17.57 -17.89
C GLU A 42 -10.81 16.52 -17.61
N LEU A 43 -10.14 16.01 -18.65
CA LEU A 43 -9.03 15.06 -18.49
C LEU A 43 -7.83 15.68 -17.76
N VAL A 44 -7.53 16.96 -17.98
CA VAL A 44 -6.48 17.68 -17.25
C VAL A 44 -6.87 17.85 -15.79
N ASP A 45 -8.13 18.20 -15.51
CA ASP A 45 -8.63 18.34 -14.14
C ASP A 45 -8.64 16.99 -13.40
N PHE A 46 -9.10 15.92 -14.04
CA PHE A 46 -9.04 14.57 -13.48
C PHE A 46 -7.60 14.14 -13.20
N ARG A 47 -6.67 14.45 -14.10
CA ARG A 47 -5.25 14.16 -13.88
C ARG A 47 -4.74 14.85 -12.61
N ARG A 48 -5.07 16.12 -12.42
CA ARG A 48 -4.70 16.88 -11.22
C ARG A 48 -5.27 16.24 -9.95
N ILE A 49 -6.56 15.90 -9.96
CA ILE A 49 -7.22 15.25 -8.81
C ILE A 49 -6.52 13.93 -8.46
N LEU A 50 -6.17 13.13 -9.45
CA LEU A 50 -5.44 11.88 -9.24
C LEU A 50 -4.03 12.12 -8.68
N ASP A 51 -3.29 13.09 -9.21
CA ASP A 51 -1.95 13.40 -8.73
C ASP A 51 -1.98 13.92 -7.27
N ASP A 52 -2.96 14.75 -6.92
CA ASP A 52 -3.17 15.23 -5.54
C ASP A 52 -3.53 14.07 -4.60
N PHE A 53 -4.45 13.19 -5.02
CA PHE A 53 -4.83 12.01 -4.26
C PHE A 53 -3.66 11.05 -4.01
N MET A 54 -2.86 10.77 -5.04
CA MET A 54 -1.67 9.92 -4.92
C MET A 54 -0.64 10.53 -3.97
N THR A 55 -0.48 11.86 -4.00
CA THR A 55 0.43 12.58 -3.09
C THR A 55 -0.05 12.50 -1.65
N GLU A 56 -1.34 12.77 -1.40
CA GLU A 56 -1.94 12.68 -0.07
C GLU A 56 -1.87 11.25 0.49
N MET A 57 -2.20 10.25 -0.34
CA MET A 57 -2.14 8.85 0.05
C MET A 57 -0.71 8.42 0.38
N SER A 58 0.28 8.83 -0.42
CA SER A 58 1.68 8.51 -0.16
C SER A 58 2.16 9.10 1.17
N ALA A 59 1.77 10.33 1.49
CA ALA A 59 2.06 10.95 2.78
C ALA A 59 1.40 10.19 3.95
N LYS A 60 0.11 9.82 3.80
CA LYS A 60 -0.61 9.03 4.80
C LYS A 60 0.04 7.67 5.06
N ILE A 61 0.43 6.95 4.00
CA ILE A 61 1.12 5.66 4.11
C ILE A 61 2.47 5.82 4.83
N THR A 62 3.21 6.88 4.49
CA THR A 62 4.50 7.18 5.14
C THR A 62 4.33 7.38 6.63
N ASN A 63 3.36 8.20 7.05
CA ASN A 63 3.09 8.43 8.47
C ASN A 63 2.68 7.14 9.21
N ILE A 64 1.82 6.32 8.61
CA ILE A 64 1.44 5.02 9.20
C ILE A 64 2.65 4.11 9.36
N MET A 65 3.56 4.11 8.38
CA MET A 65 4.77 3.30 8.45
C MET A 65 5.70 3.77 9.57
N GLU A 66 5.83 5.09 9.76
CA GLU A 66 6.57 5.68 10.89
C GLU A 66 5.96 5.29 12.24
N ASP A 67 4.63 5.36 12.37
CA ASP A 67 3.91 4.95 13.58
C ASP A 67 4.11 3.46 13.89
N VAL A 68 4.06 2.59 12.87
CA VAL A 68 4.29 1.15 13.02
C VAL A 68 5.72 0.86 13.46
N VAL A 69 6.71 1.56 12.90
CA VAL A 69 8.12 1.41 13.31
C VAL A 69 8.30 1.85 14.77
N SER A 70 7.73 3.00 15.14
CA SER A 70 7.76 3.50 16.51
C SER A 70 7.14 2.52 17.51
N LEU A 71 5.96 1.98 17.19
CA LEU A 71 5.30 0.98 18.01
C LEU A 71 6.14 -0.31 18.13
N THR A 72 6.74 -0.74 17.02
CA THR A 72 7.62 -1.91 17.01
C THR A 72 8.81 -1.74 17.96
N ASP A 73 9.42 -0.56 17.99
CA ASP A 73 10.55 -0.28 18.88
C ASP A 73 10.14 -0.22 20.35
N VAL A 74 8.96 0.34 20.66
CA VAL A 74 8.39 0.28 22.02
C VAL A 74 8.16 -1.17 22.45
N VAL A 75 7.58 -2.00 21.59
CA VAL A 75 7.34 -3.42 21.91
C VAL A 75 8.64 -4.17 22.12
N LYS A 76 9.69 -3.93 21.32
CA LYS A 76 11.02 -4.54 21.53
C LYS A 76 11.60 -4.18 22.89
N ILE A 77 11.52 -2.91 23.29
CA ILE A 77 12.03 -2.43 24.59
C ILE A 77 11.27 -3.13 25.72
N ASN A 78 9.94 -3.18 25.64
CA ASN A 78 9.11 -3.84 26.65
C ASN A 78 9.42 -5.33 26.75
N LEU A 79 9.59 -6.02 25.62
CA LEU A 79 9.91 -7.44 25.59
C LEU A 79 11.27 -7.71 26.23
N LYS A 80 12.27 -6.87 25.94
CA LYS A 80 13.60 -6.99 26.55
C LYS A 80 13.56 -6.76 28.06
N SER A 81 12.83 -5.74 28.51
CA SER A 81 12.61 -5.52 29.95
C SER A 81 11.97 -6.73 30.62
N LEU A 82 10.96 -7.33 29.98
CA LEU A 82 10.30 -8.52 30.50
C LEU A 82 11.25 -9.72 30.55
N GLU A 83 12.10 -9.90 29.54
CA GLU A 83 13.14 -10.93 29.51
C GLU A 83 14.12 -10.77 30.69
N ASP A 84 14.58 -9.55 30.93
CA ASP A 84 15.49 -9.22 32.03
C ASP A 84 14.83 -9.47 33.41
N ASP A 85 13.57 -9.07 33.58
CA ASP A 85 12.79 -9.31 34.81
C ASP A 85 12.62 -10.82 35.08
N VAL A 86 12.29 -11.61 34.04
CA VAL A 86 12.16 -13.06 34.15
C VAL A 86 13.49 -13.73 34.49
N ALA A 87 14.60 -13.26 33.90
CA ALA A 87 15.93 -13.75 34.21
C ALA A 87 16.30 -13.49 35.68
N LEU A 88 15.96 -12.31 36.21
CA LEU A 88 16.16 -11.95 37.61
C LEU A 88 15.35 -12.86 38.56
N VAL A 89 14.08 -13.12 38.24
CA VAL A 89 13.25 -14.05 39.03
C VAL A 89 13.86 -15.44 39.03
N LYS A 90 14.31 -15.96 37.88
CA LYS A 90 14.95 -17.27 37.80
C LYS A 90 16.22 -17.39 38.65
N GLN A 91 17.00 -16.31 38.78
CA GLN A 91 18.19 -16.30 39.63
C GLN A 91 17.86 -16.22 41.13
N THR A 92 16.78 -15.53 41.49
CA THR A 92 16.41 -15.27 42.89
C THR A 92 15.54 -16.36 43.51
N VAL A 93 14.88 -17.19 42.71
CA VAL A 93 14.23 -18.42 43.19
C VAL A 93 15.33 -19.41 43.59
N PRO A 94 15.47 -19.76 44.88
CA PRO A 94 16.40 -20.79 45.29
C PRO A 94 15.93 -22.09 44.65
N ALA A 95 16.81 -22.78 43.91
CA ALA A 95 16.60 -24.17 43.58
C ALA A 95 16.42 -24.91 44.91
N HIS A 96 15.18 -25.24 45.28
CA HIS A 96 14.90 -26.05 46.45
C HIS A 96 15.73 -27.34 46.30
N PRO A 97 16.71 -27.61 47.18
CA PRO A 97 17.44 -28.87 47.11
C PRO A 97 16.55 -29.90 47.81
N GLY A 98 15.65 -30.53 47.07
CA GLY A 98 14.79 -31.57 47.64
C GLY A 98 13.81 -32.19 46.66
N ALA A 99 14.04 -33.47 46.36
CA ALA A 99 13.15 -34.46 45.75
C ALA A 99 13.00 -34.49 44.21
N ILE A 100 13.99 -35.12 43.57
CA ILE A 100 13.82 -36.41 42.85
C ILE A 100 12.40 -36.68 42.30
N ARG A 101 12.26 -36.66 40.97
CA ARG A 101 11.85 -37.85 40.17
C ARG A 101 12.06 -37.56 38.68
N GLU A 102 12.93 -38.35 38.05
CA GLU A 102 13.00 -38.46 36.59
C GLU A 102 11.62 -38.85 36.03
N GLN A 103 11.11 -38.10 35.05
CA GLN A 103 10.07 -38.54 34.12
C GLN A 103 10.17 -37.77 32.78
N PRO A 104 9.64 -38.35 31.69
CA PRO A 104 10.42 -38.66 30.50
C PRO A 104 10.42 -37.56 29.44
N LYS A 105 11.46 -37.62 28.61
CA LYS A 105 11.64 -37.01 27.28
C LYS A 105 10.29 -36.79 26.55
N GLN A 106 9.76 -35.57 26.56
CA GLN A 106 8.74 -35.15 25.59
C GLN A 106 9.47 -34.67 24.34
N GLU A 107 9.75 -35.64 23.49
CA GLU A 107 10.17 -35.44 22.10
C GLU A 107 8.87 -35.21 21.29
N GLY A 108 8.74 -34.02 20.70
CA GLY A 108 7.71 -33.73 19.70
C GLY A 108 6.62 -32.74 20.12
N ARG A 109 6.91 -31.43 20.09
CA ARG A 109 5.93 -30.39 19.68
C ARG A 109 6.47 -28.95 19.54
N GLU A 110 7.70 -28.74 19.07
CA GLU A 110 8.19 -27.37 18.78
C GLU A 110 8.51 -27.09 17.30
N GLU A 111 8.44 -28.09 16.42
CA GLU A 111 8.86 -27.93 15.02
C GLU A 111 7.75 -27.37 14.10
N GLU A 112 6.47 -27.58 14.44
CA GLU A 112 5.36 -27.24 13.54
C GLU A 112 5.10 -25.73 13.42
N ASN A 113 5.44 -24.91 14.42
CA ASN A 113 5.13 -23.47 14.39
C ASN A 113 6.21 -22.63 13.67
N ARG A 114 7.45 -23.11 13.63
CA ARG A 114 8.51 -22.44 12.83
C ARG A 114 8.26 -22.61 11.34
N ASP A 115 7.83 -23.80 10.92
CA ASP A 115 7.60 -24.10 9.52
C ASP A 115 6.44 -23.29 8.94
N VAL A 116 5.35 -23.11 9.69
CA VAL A 116 4.22 -22.27 9.26
C VAL A 116 4.63 -20.80 9.07
N LEU A 117 5.48 -20.27 9.96
CA LEU A 117 6.00 -18.91 9.85
C LEU A 117 6.99 -18.75 8.69
N CYS A 118 7.83 -19.74 8.42
CA CYS A 118 8.71 -19.72 7.25
C CYS A 118 7.93 -19.78 5.93
N ILE A 119 6.91 -20.65 5.84
CA ILE A 119 6.08 -20.78 4.63
C ILE A 119 5.32 -19.48 4.35
N ALA A 120 4.76 -18.84 5.39
CA ALA A 120 4.06 -17.57 5.22
C ALA A 120 4.98 -16.42 4.76
N VAL A 121 6.25 -16.44 5.16
CA VAL A 121 7.25 -15.44 4.73
C VAL A 121 7.70 -15.68 3.29
N GLU A 122 7.84 -16.94 2.88
CA GLU A 122 8.22 -17.30 1.50
C GLU A 122 7.10 -17.02 0.49
N ASP A 123 5.83 -17.31 0.83
CA ASP A 123 4.68 -17.00 -0.02
C ASP A 123 4.53 -15.49 -0.28
N TRP A 124 4.76 -14.65 0.74
CA TRP A 124 4.70 -13.19 0.59
C TRP A 124 5.83 -12.62 -0.29
N ALA A 125 6.99 -13.28 -0.30
CA ALA A 125 8.13 -12.85 -1.11
C ALA A 125 7.97 -13.24 -2.60
N ALA A 126 7.21 -14.28 -2.91
CA ALA A 126 6.99 -14.77 -4.27
C ALA A 126 5.89 -14.00 -5.04
N GLU A 127 5.02 -13.27 -4.34
CA GLU A 127 3.92 -12.50 -4.93
C GLU A 127 4.33 -11.06 -5.34
N ARG A 128 5.64 -10.77 -5.38
CA ARG A 128 6.23 -9.48 -5.76
C ARG A 128 6.96 -9.50 -7.10
#